data_AF-A0A2V6T2Q4-F1
#
_entry.id   AF-A0A2V6T2Q4-F1
#
_cell.length_a   1.000
_cell.length_b   1.000
_cell.length_c   1.000
_cell.angle_alpha   90.00
_cell.angle_beta   90.00
_cell.angle_gamma   90.00
#
_symmetry.space_group_name_H-M   'P 1'
#
loop_
_entity.id
_entity.type
_entity.pdbx_description
1 polymer ?
#
loop_
_entity_poly.entity_id
_entity_poly.type
_entity_poly.pdbx_seq_one_letter_code
_entity_poly.pdbx_strand_id
1 'polypeptide(L)'
;MGGAARPRLPLLSPESLDPELRLMLDRWQADGGDPNFILTLARLPETLKRFVAFYSPLVRKGVVEHRTKELARLRLAQLNDCAY
;
A
#
# COMPACT_ATOMS: atom_id res chain seq x y z
N MET A 1 15.19 9.07 16.21
CA MET A 1 13.80 9.34 16.63
C MET A 1 12.96 9.51 15.38
N GLY A 2 12.25 8.48 14.93
CA GLY A 2 11.33 8.58 13.80
C GLY A 2 10.05 7.87 14.21
N GLY A 3 9.05 8.64 14.65
CA GLY A 3 7.71 8.08 14.86
C GLY A 3 7.16 7.63 13.51
N ALA A 4 6.51 6.47 13.46
CA ALA A 4 5.87 5.97 12.25
C ALA A 4 5.04 7.09 11.60
N ALA A 5 5.28 7.35 10.31
CA ALA A 5 4.60 8.40 9.57
C ALA A 5 3.09 8.08 9.53
N ARG A 6 2.31 8.75 10.39
CA ARG A 6 0.86 8.56 10.44
C ARG A 6 0.20 9.44 9.38
N PRO A 7 -0.74 8.90 8.59
CA PRO A 7 -1.57 9.71 7.73
C PRO A 7 -2.27 10.83 8.51
N ARG A 8 -2.34 12.03 7.90
CA ARG A 8 -3.08 13.16 8.49
C ARG A 8 -4.59 12.95 8.46
N LEU A 9 -5.07 12.14 7.53
CA LEU A 9 -6.46 11.71 7.49
C LEU A 9 -6.67 10.61 8.54
N PRO A 10 -7.81 10.59 9.25
CA PRO A 10 -8.17 9.46 10.10
C PRO A 10 -8.08 8.14 9.32
N LEU A 11 -7.81 7.02 9.97
CA LEU A 11 -7.93 5.74 9.27
C LEU A 11 -9.41 5.33 9.22
N LEU A 12 -9.85 4.75 8.11
CA LEU A 12 -11.16 4.09 8.10
C LEU A 12 -11.11 2.83 8.99
N SER A 13 -12.24 2.45 9.56
CA SER A 13 -12.34 1.19 10.29
C SER A 13 -12.43 0.04 9.28
N PRO A 14 -11.76 -1.10 9.51
CA PRO A 14 -11.84 -2.25 8.60
C PRO A 14 -13.27 -2.75 8.37
N GLU A 15 -14.16 -2.57 9.34
CA GLU A 15 -15.57 -2.98 9.29
C GLU A 15 -16.40 -2.10 8.35
N SER A 16 -15.92 -0.88 8.05
CA SER A 16 -16.56 0.05 7.11
C SER A 16 -16.18 -0.18 5.64
N LEU A 17 -15.23 -1.08 5.37
CA LEU A 17 -14.77 -1.39 4.02
C LEU A 17 -15.78 -2.26 3.28
N ASP A 18 -15.85 -2.09 1.95
CA ASP A 18 -16.53 -3.07 1.11
C ASP A 18 -15.80 -4.44 1.17
N PRO A 19 -16.48 -5.55 0.84
CA PRO A 19 -15.91 -6.89 0.98
C PRO A 19 -14.62 -7.13 0.21
N GLU A 20 -14.45 -6.49 -0.95
CA GLU A 20 -13.26 -6.64 -1.79
C GLU A 20 -12.06 -5.93 -1.14
N LEU A 21 -12.26 -4.71 -0.64
CA LEU A 21 -11.23 -3.97 0.09
C LEU A 21 -10.90 -4.61 1.44
N ARG A 22 -11.88 -5.22 2.12
CA ARG A 22 -11.64 -5.99 3.34
C ARG A 22 -10.72 -7.18 3.06
N LEU A 23 -11.02 -7.96 2.02
CA LEU A 23 -10.16 -9.07 1.60
C LEU A 23 -8.77 -8.60 1.17
N MET A 24 -8.68 -7.45 0.50
CA MET A 24 -7.40 -6.84 0.13
C MET A 24 -6.58 -6.46 1.36
N LEU A 25 -7.21 -5.85 2.38
CA LEU A 25 -6.58 -5.50 3.64
C LEU A 25 -6.03 -6.74 4.36
N ASP A 26 -6.86 -7.79 4.48
CA ASP A 26 -6.49 -9.00 5.21
C ASP A 26 -5.29 -9.70 4.55
N ARG A 27 -5.27 -9.78 3.20
CA ARG A 27 -4.14 -10.32 2.44
C ARG A 27 -2.89 -9.47 2.60
N TRP A 28 -3.03 -8.15 2.54
CA TRP A 28 -1.91 -7.23 2.69
C TRP A 28 -1.27 -7.32 4.07
N GLN A 29 -2.07 -7.44 5.12
CA GLN A 29 -1.57 -7.63 6.48
C GLN A 29 -0.93 -9.01 6.69
N ALA A 30 -1.48 -10.06 6.07
CA ALA A 30 -0.88 -11.40 6.10
C ALA A 30 0.52 -11.43 5.45
N ASP A 31 0.75 -10.59 4.43
CA ASP A 31 2.05 -10.38 3.79
C ASP A 31 2.99 -9.45 4.60
N GLY A 32 2.59 -8.98 5.79
CA GLY A 32 3.35 -8.07 6.64
C GLY A 32 3.25 -6.59 6.25
N GLY A 33 2.28 -6.24 5.40
CA GLY A 33 2.05 -4.88 4.94
C GLY A 33 1.39 -3.96 5.97
N ASP A 34 1.77 -2.67 5.96
CA ASP A 34 1.16 -1.65 6.82
C ASP A 34 -0.30 -1.37 6.38
N PRO A 35 -1.30 -1.52 7.26
CA PRO A 35 -2.70 -1.24 6.94
C PRO A 35 -2.98 0.22 6.52
N ASN A 36 -2.12 1.17 6.90
CA ASN A 36 -2.33 2.60 6.65
C ASN A 36 -2.58 2.94 5.19
N PHE A 37 -1.88 2.29 4.24
CA PHE A 37 -2.08 2.52 2.80
C PHE A 37 -3.52 2.25 2.37
N ILE A 38 -4.04 1.08 2.74
CA ILE A 38 -5.41 0.66 2.37
C ILE A 38 -6.43 1.49 3.16
N LEU A 39 -6.28 1.61 4.47
CA LEU A 39 -7.24 2.34 5.33
C LEU A 39 -7.29 3.85 5.05
N THR A 40 -6.23 4.42 4.48
CA THR A 40 -6.22 5.82 4.03
C THR A 40 -6.96 5.97 2.71
N LEU A 41 -6.59 5.15 1.71
CA LEU A 41 -7.08 5.29 0.33
C LEU A 41 -8.45 4.66 0.09
N ALA A 42 -8.95 3.80 0.99
CA ALA A 42 -10.27 3.17 0.89
C ALA A 42 -11.45 4.16 0.86
N ARG A 43 -11.22 5.45 1.16
CA ARG A 43 -12.17 6.54 0.91
C ARG A 43 -12.52 6.71 -0.57
N LEU A 44 -11.65 6.26 -1.46
CA LEU A 44 -11.82 6.27 -2.91
C LEU A 44 -11.73 4.82 -3.42
N PRO A 45 -12.74 3.97 -3.12
CA PRO A 45 -12.62 2.53 -3.25
C PRO A 45 -12.32 2.09 -4.68
N GLU A 46 -13.02 2.66 -5.67
CA GLU A 46 -12.82 2.34 -7.09
C GLU A 46 -11.44 2.80 -7.60
N THR A 47 -10.92 3.92 -7.09
CA THR A 47 -9.57 4.38 -7.43
C THR A 47 -8.51 3.46 -6.85
N LEU A 48 -8.66 3.04 -5.58
CA LEU A 48 -7.73 2.11 -4.93
C LEU A 48 -7.69 0.76 -5.65
N LYS A 49 -8.86 0.19 -5.98
CA LYS A 49 -8.96 -1.08 -6.72
C LYS A 49 -8.25 -0.99 -8.07
N ARG A 50 -8.49 0.07 -8.84
CA ARG A 50 -7.83 0.32 -10.14
C ARG A 50 -6.32 0.50 -9.97
N PHE A 51 -5.89 1.25 -8.97
CA PHE A 51 -4.47 1.44 -8.67
C PHE A 51 -3.79 0.10 -8.37
N VAL A 52 -4.37 -0.74 -7.50
CA VAL A 52 -3.80 -2.04 -7.15
C VAL A 52 -3.78 -2.99 -8.34
N ALA A 53 -4.83 -3.00 -9.15
CA ALA A 53 -4.89 -3.80 -10.38
C ALA A 53 -3.76 -3.43 -11.37
N PHE A 54 -3.43 -2.14 -11.47
CA PHE A 54 -2.31 -1.65 -12.27
C PHE A 54 -0.94 -1.90 -11.64
N TYR A 55 -0.79 -1.59 -10.35
CA TYR A 55 0.51 -1.52 -9.67
C TYR A 55 1.02 -2.90 -9.22
N SER A 56 0.15 -3.78 -8.74
CA SER A 56 0.55 -5.09 -8.19
C SER A 56 1.32 -5.96 -9.20
N PRO A 57 0.91 -6.08 -10.48
CA PRO A 57 1.69 -6.80 -11.49
C PRO A 57 3.07 -6.21 -11.73
N LEU A 58 3.22 -4.89 -11.72
CA LEU A 58 4.51 -4.21 -11.92
C LEU A 58 5.50 -4.58 -10.81
N VAL A 59 5.01 -4.67 -9.57
CA VAL A 59 5.84 -5.05 -8.41
C VAL A 59 6.12 -6.55 -8.42
N ARG A 60 5.08 -7.39 -8.53
CA ARG A 60 5.18 -8.84 -8.25
C ARG A 60 5.53 -9.73 -9.46
N LYS A 61 5.41 -9.24 -10.71
CA LYS A 61 5.63 -10.05 -11.93
C LYS A 61 6.65 -9.43 -12.87
N GLY A 62 7.07 -10.15 -13.91
CA GLY A 62 8.01 -9.68 -14.93
C GLY A 62 9.41 -10.26 -14.79
N VAL A 63 10.36 -9.73 -15.57
CA VAL A 63 11.72 -10.28 -15.69
C VAL A 63 12.72 -9.74 -14.65
N VAL A 64 12.41 -8.60 -14.02
CA VAL A 64 13.23 -8.03 -12.95
C VAL A 64 12.77 -8.64 -11.62
N GLU A 65 13.73 -9.05 -10.79
CA GLU A 65 13.44 -9.68 -9.51
C GLU A 65 12.68 -8.73 -8.59
N HIS A 66 11.78 -9.29 -7.77
CA HIS A 66 11.03 -8.53 -6.78
C HIS A 66 11.95 -7.70 -5.87
N ARG A 67 13.05 -8.31 -5.39
CA ARG A 67 14.04 -7.64 -4.53
C ARG A 67 14.67 -6.41 -5.19
N THR A 68 15.01 -6.50 -6.48
CA THR A 68 15.60 -5.39 -7.24
C THR A 68 14.64 -4.21 -7.34
N LYS A 69 13.34 -4.50 -7.55
CA LYS A 69 12.30 -3.46 -7.58
C LYS A 69 12.09 -2.80 -6.22
N GLU A 70 12.12 -3.56 -5.14
CA GLU A 70 12.01 -2.99 -3.79
C GLU A 70 13.20 -2.07 -3.46
N LEU A 71 14.42 -2.43 -3.87
CA LEU A 71 15.58 -1.52 -3.73
C LEU A 71 15.39 -0.21 -4.51
N ALA A 72 14.86 -0.28 -5.74
CA ALA A 72 14.54 0.90 -6.52
C ALA A 72 13.47 1.77 -5.84
N ARG A 73 12.42 1.15 -5.29
CA ARG A 73 11.36 1.85 -4.54
C ARG A 73 11.89 2.54 -3.29
N LEU A 74 12.73 1.87 -2.50
CA LEU A 74 13.35 2.46 -1.31
C LEU A 74 14.26 3.64 -1.69
N ARG A 75 15.04 3.53 -2.77
CA ARG A 75 15.86 4.64 -3.26
C ARG A 75 14.99 5.81 -3.74
N LEU A 76 13.90 5.55 -4.44
CA LEU A 76 12.96 6.58 -4.86
C LEU A 76 12.27 7.25 -3.66
N ALA A 77 11.89 6.48 -2.64
CA ALA A 77 11.32 7.03 -1.42
C ALA A 77 12.31 7.98 -0.71
N GLN A 78 13.57 7.55 -0.57
CA GLN A 78 14.64 8.38 -0.02
C GLN A 78 14.85 9.67 -0.81
N LEU A 79 14.89 9.59 -2.14
CA LEU A 79 15.07 10.77 -3.01
C LEU A 79 13.91 11.76 -2.94
N ASN A 80 12.71 11.27 -2.60
CA ASN A 80 11.49 12.09 -2.48
C ASN A 80 11.13 12.43 -1.04
N ASP A 81 11.99 12.13 -0.06
CA ASP A 81 11.71 12.29 1.38
C ASP A 81 10.37 11.66 1.80
N CYS A 82 10.04 10.51 1.20
CA CYS A 82 8.84 9.75 1.51
C CYS A 82 9.10 8.85 2.72
N ALA A 83 8.57 9.25 3.87
CA ALA A 83 8.75 8.56 5.15
C ALA A 83 7.77 7.39 5.39
N TYR A 84 6.81 7.19 4.49
CA TYR A 84 5.93 6.02 4.44
C TYR A 84 6.54 4.95 3.55
#